data_AF-A0A842SJC4-F1
#
_entry.id   AF-A0A842SJC4-F1
#
_cell.length_a   1.000
_cell.length_b   1.000
_cell.length_c   1.000
_cell.angle_alpha   90.00
_cell.angle_beta   90.00
_cell.angle_gamma   90.00
#
_symmetry.space_group_name_H-M   'P 1'
#
loop_
_entity.id
_entity.type
_entity.pdbx_description
1 polymer ?
#
loop_
_entity_poly.entity_id
_entity_poly.type
_entity_poly.pdbx_seq_one_letter_code
_entity_poly.pdbx_strand_id
1 'polypeptide(L)'
;MGGVNDLRNLILRTLNDNQLIVLNAIAENEKGSMTSLLSMLSEKYDIPLSTLKLNARILRELNLISYGSIRDKRDARLESLGELVIKIVEDYPSAATIMFAD
;
A
#
# COMPACT_ATOMS: atom_id res chain seq x y z
N MET A 1 -22.52 -5.16 10.06
CA MET A 1 -21.27 -5.20 9.26
C MET A 1 -20.05 -5.21 10.18
N GLY A 2 -19.78 -6.32 10.89
CA GLY A 2 -18.62 -6.43 11.80
C GLY A 2 -17.35 -6.96 11.11
N GLY A 3 -17.50 -7.99 10.28
CA GLY A 3 -16.36 -8.72 9.72
C GLY A 3 -15.42 -7.91 8.82
N VAL A 4 -15.92 -6.92 8.07
CA VAL A 4 -15.04 -6.05 7.24
C VAL A 4 -14.18 -5.14 8.12
N ASN A 5 -14.74 -4.61 9.22
CA ASN A 5 -14.00 -3.80 10.17
C ASN A 5 -12.96 -4.63 10.94
N ASP A 6 -13.30 -5.87 11.30
CA ASP A 6 -12.36 -6.79 11.96
C ASP A 6 -11.20 -7.17 11.03
N LEU A 7 -11.50 -7.43 9.75
CA LEU A 7 -10.48 -7.69 8.73
C LEU A 7 -9.59 -6.48 8.49
N ARG A 8 -10.17 -5.27 8.40
CA ARG A 8 -9.42 -4.01 8.30
C ARG A 8 -8.46 -3.83 9.48
N ASN A 9 -8.95 -4.03 10.70
CA ASN A 9 -8.14 -3.95 11.91
C ASN A 9 -7.02 -4.99 11.94
N LEU A 10 -7.27 -6.21 11.47
CA LEU A 10 -6.26 -7.25 11.36
C LEU A 10 -5.17 -6.87 10.34
N ILE A 11 -5.57 -6.35 9.18
CA ILE A 11 -4.64 -5.87 8.13
C ILE A 11 -3.79 -4.72 8.66
N LEU A 12 -4.39 -3.71 9.30
CA LEU A 12 -3.68 -2.56 9.89
C LEU A 12 -2.76 -2.94 11.06
N ARG A 13 -3.02 -4.05 11.75
CA ARG A 13 -2.10 -4.59 12.77
C ARG A 13 -0.94 -5.37 12.16
N THR A 14 -1.12 -5.89 10.94
CA THR A 14 -0.13 -6.71 10.26
C THR A 14 0.78 -5.86 9.38
N LEU A 15 0.22 -4.83 8.72
CA LEU A 15 0.96 -3.83 7.95
C LEU A 15 1.34 -2.66 8.85
N ASN A 16 2.64 -2.44 9.05
CA ASN A 16 3.12 -1.26 9.77
C ASN A 16 2.94 0.03 8.96
N ASP A 17 3.00 1.19 9.61
CA ASP A 17 2.78 2.50 8.97
C ASP A 17 3.68 2.74 7.75
N ASN A 18 4.94 2.28 7.80
CA ASN A 18 5.87 2.43 6.68
C ASN A 18 5.47 1.57 5.48
N GLN A 19 4.85 0.41 5.70
CA GLN A 19 4.31 -0.44 4.63
C GLN A 19 3.09 0.22 3.98
N LEU A 20 2.22 0.84 4.77
CA LEU A 20 1.06 1.57 4.24
C LEU A 20 1.51 2.80 3.43
N ILE A 21 2.52 3.54 3.91
CA ILE A 21 3.10 4.67 3.17
C ILE A 21 3.60 4.22 1.79
N VAL A 22 4.35 3.10 1.73
CA VAL A 22 4.86 2.58 0.46
C VAL A 22 3.72 2.09 -0.44
N LEU A 23 2.74 1.36 0.12
CA LEU A 23 1.61 0.82 -0.64
C LEU A 23 0.73 1.93 -1.25
N ASN A 24 0.38 2.95 -0.45
CA ASN A 24 -0.38 4.12 -0.90
C ASN A 24 0.39 4.92 -1.95
N ALA A 25 1.69 5.12 -1.76
CA ALA A 25 2.50 5.86 -2.72
C ALA A 25 2.54 5.17 -4.11
N ILE A 26 2.49 3.83 -4.15
CA ILE A 26 2.39 3.06 -5.40
C ILE A 26 0.98 3.14 -5.98
N ALA A 27 -0.05 3.13 -5.13
CA ALA A 27 -1.43 3.34 -5.56
C ALA A 27 -1.63 4.71 -6.23
N GLU A 28 -1.00 5.76 -5.68
CA GLU A 28 -1.08 7.14 -6.17
C GLU A 28 -0.14 7.41 -7.36
N ASN A 29 0.94 6.64 -7.54
CA ASN A 29 1.89 6.83 -8.64
C ASN A 29 1.73 5.76 -9.73
N GLU A 30 1.03 6.12 -10.81
CA GLU A 30 0.86 5.23 -11.96
C GLU A 30 2.16 4.91 -12.71
N LYS A 31 3.21 5.75 -12.56
CA LYS A 31 4.47 5.63 -13.31
C LYS A 31 5.66 6.01 -12.45
N GLY A 32 6.67 5.14 -12.39
CA GLY A 32 7.92 5.42 -11.69
C GLY A 32 8.66 4.16 -11.23
N SER A 33 9.98 4.27 -11.17
CA SER A 33 10.80 3.21 -10.59
C SER A 33 10.61 3.14 -9.08
N MET A 34 10.75 1.94 -8.51
CA MET A 34 10.74 1.78 -7.05
C MET A 34 11.81 2.67 -6.38
N THR A 35 13.01 2.77 -6.96
CA THR A 35 14.09 3.57 -6.39
C THR A 35 13.73 5.05 -6.25
N SER A 36 13.17 5.65 -7.31
CA SER A 36 12.75 7.06 -7.28
C SER A 36 11.62 7.30 -6.27
N LEU A 37 10.67 6.36 -6.20
CA LEU A 37 9.57 6.44 -5.23
C LEU A 37 10.11 6.41 -3.80
N LEU A 38 10.97 5.44 -3.48
CA LEU A 38 11.51 5.30 -2.12
C LEU A 38 12.41 6.46 -1.72
N SER A 39 13.17 7.06 -2.65
CA SER A 39 13.94 8.28 -2.39
C SER A 39 13.04 9.44 -2.00
N MET A 40 11.97 9.68 -2.77
CA MET A 40 10.99 10.73 -2.47
C MET A 40 10.30 10.50 -1.12
N LEU A 41 9.91 9.25 -0.81
CA LEU A 41 9.30 8.92 0.48
C LEU A 41 10.28 9.10 1.66
N SER A 42 11.55 8.78 1.45
CA SER A 42 12.59 8.94 2.48
C SER A 42 12.74 10.40 2.88
N GLU A 43 12.80 11.30 1.89
CA GLU A 43 12.88 12.74 2.13
C GLU A 43 11.58 13.30 2.73
N LYS A 44 10.43 12.87 2.20
CA LYS A 44 9.12 13.39 2.61
C LYS A 44 8.74 13.05 4.05
N TYR A 45 9.07 11.83 4.49
CA TYR A 45 8.62 11.30 5.78
C TYR A 45 9.77 11.13 6.80
N ASP A 46 11.00 11.52 6.46
CA ASP A 46 12.21 11.33 7.27
C ASP A 46 12.42 9.86 7.69
N ILE A 47 12.09 8.93 6.79
CA ILE A 47 12.26 7.48 7.01
C ILE A 47 13.53 7.02 6.31
N PRO A 48 14.42 6.24 6.95
CA PRO A 48 15.63 5.73 6.30
C PRO A 48 15.31 4.91 5.03
N LEU A 49 16.07 5.15 3.96
CA LEU A 49 15.96 4.40 2.70
C LEU A 49 16.06 2.88 2.88
N SER A 50 16.89 2.41 3.81
CA SER A 50 17.02 0.98 4.14
C SER A 50 15.72 0.40 4.70
N THR A 51 15.05 1.15 5.58
CA THR A 51 13.74 0.80 6.14
C THR A 51 12.69 0.72 5.04
N LEU A 52 12.63 1.72 4.15
CA LEU A 52 11.68 1.71 3.04
C LEU A 52 11.94 0.56 2.05
N LYS A 53 13.21 0.25 1.75
CA LYS A 53 13.58 -0.89 0.90
C LYS A 53 13.18 -2.23 1.52
N LEU A 54 13.37 -2.38 2.83
CA LEU A 54 12.92 -3.58 3.54
C LEU A 54 11.40 -3.72 3.45
N ASN A 55 10.65 -2.64 3.70
CA ASN A 55 9.19 -2.67 3.61
C ASN A 55 8.69 -2.97 2.19
N ALA A 56 9.28 -2.37 1.16
CA ALA A 56 8.95 -2.68 -0.24
C ALA A 56 9.23 -4.15 -0.58
N ARG A 57 10.33 -4.71 -0.07
CA ARG A 57 10.63 -6.14 -0.23
C ARG A 57 9.58 -7.02 0.44
N ILE A 58 9.21 -6.72 1.68
CA ILE A 58 8.18 -7.48 2.41
C ILE A 58 6.83 -7.41 1.66
N LEU A 59 6.41 -6.23 1.22
CA LEU A 59 5.18 -6.06 0.44
C LEU A 59 5.19 -6.88 -0.86
N ARG A 60 6.35 -6.98 -1.53
CA ARG A 60 6.52 -7.83 -2.71
C ARG A 60 6.45 -9.32 -2.36
N GLU A 61 7.09 -9.74 -1.27
CA GLU A 61 7.03 -11.13 -0.78
C GLU A 61 5.61 -11.55 -0.40
N LEU A 62 4.78 -10.60 0.06
CA LEU A 62 3.35 -10.77 0.32
C LEU A 62 2.47 -10.68 -0.95
N ASN A 63 3.06 -10.51 -2.13
CA ASN A 63 2.34 -10.35 -3.40
C ASN A 63 1.36 -9.17 -3.40
N LEU A 64 1.69 -8.09 -2.67
CA LEU A 64 0.91 -6.85 -2.65
C LEU A 64 1.37 -5.90 -3.76
N ILE A 65 2.64 -5.96 -4.13
CA ILE A 65 3.25 -5.10 -5.15
C ILE A 65 4.23 -5.88 -6.02
N SER A 66 4.47 -5.36 -7.22
CA SER A 66 5.59 -5.78 -8.07
C SER A 66 6.40 -4.59 -8.58
N TYR A 67 7.67 -4.85 -8.87
CA TYR A 67 8.58 -3.87 -9.45
C TYR A 67 9.80 -4.55 -10.07
N GLY A 68 10.41 -3.85 -11.02
CA GLY A 68 11.58 -4.31 -11.74
C GLY A 68 12.87 -4.34 -10.92
N SER A 69 13.92 -4.90 -11.51
CA SER A 69 15.28 -4.83 -10.98
C SER A 69 16.11 -3.80 -11.75
N ILE A 70 17.35 -3.59 -11.33
CA ILE A 70 18.31 -2.75 -12.09
C ILE A 70 18.51 -3.29 -13.53
N ARG A 71 18.38 -4.61 -13.73
CA ARG A 71 18.54 -5.27 -15.04
C ARG A 71 17.24 -5.41 -15.83
N ASP A 72 16.10 -5.25 -15.16
CA ASP A 72 14.76 -5.37 -15.73
C ASP A 72 13.93 -4.18 -15.25
N LYS A 73 13.96 -3.08 -16.00
CA LYS A 73 13.32 -1.83 -15.63
C LYS A 73 11.80 -1.93 -15.82
N ARG A 74 11.11 -2.30 -14.74
CA ARG A 74 9.65 -2.23 -14.63
C ARG A 74 9.26 -1.26 -13.53
N ASP A 75 8.21 -0.50 -13.81
CA ASP A 75 7.60 0.41 -12.85
C ASP A 75 7.07 -0.35 -11.64
N ALA A 76 6.99 0.33 -10.50
CA ALA A 76 6.30 -0.19 -9.34
C ALA A 76 4.79 -0.21 -9.59
N ARG A 77 4.12 -1.30 -9.23
CA ARG A 77 2.67 -1.49 -9.41
C ARG A 77 2.07 -2.25 -8.24
N LEU A 78 0.79 -2.03 -8.00
CA LEU A 78 -0.01 -2.90 -7.15
C LEU A 78 -0.28 -4.22 -7.87
N GLU A 79 -0.26 -5.30 -7.11
CA GLU A 79 -0.86 -6.57 -7.53
C GLU A 79 -2.32 -6.62 -7.08
N SER A 80 -3.12 -7.58 -7.59
CA SER A 80 -4.55 -7.66 -7.26
C SER A 80 -4.84 -7.74 -5.76
N LEU A 81 -3.98 -8.39 -4.97
CA LEU A 81 -4.12 -8.43 -3.52
C LEU A 81 -3.82 -7.06 -2.89
N GLY A 82 -2.83 -6.32 -3.41
CA GLY A 82 -2.53 -4.96 -2.98
C GLY A 82 -3.68 -4.00 -3.23
N GLU A 83 -4.31 -4.07 -4.40
CA GLU A 83 -5.52 -3.29 -4.72
C GLU A 83 -6.67 -3.59 -3.76
N LEU A 84 -6.89 -4.87 -3.44
CA LEU A 84 -7.92 -5.28 -2.47
C LEU A 84 -7.61 -4.74 -1.06
N VAL A 85 -6.36 -4.83 -0.63
CA VAL A 85 -5.91 -4.31 0.68
C VAL A 85 -6.12 -2.81 0.76
N ILE A 86 -5.71 -2.05 -0.27
CA ILE A 86 -5.96 -0.60 -0.35
C ILE A 86 -7.44 -0.31 -0.20
N LYS A 87 -8.30 -0.99 -0.99
CA LYS A 87 -9.75 -0.80 -0.91
C LYS A 87 -10.27 -1.05 0.49
N ILE A 88 -9.89 -2.14 1.17
CA ILE A 88 -10.36 -2.45 2.53
C ILE A 88 -9.86 -1.41 3.57
N VAL A 89 -8.65 -0.88 3.39
CA VAL A 89 -8.08 0.12 4.30
C VAL A 89 -8.74 1.49 4.09
N GLU A 90 -8.96 1.86 2.83
CA GLU A 90 -9.60 3.11 2.37
C GLU A 90 -11.12 3.11 2.45
N ASP A 91 -11.76 1.94 2.55
CA ASP A 91 -13.21 1.79 2.77
C ASP A 91 -13.55 2.38 4.15
N TYR A 92 -13.66 3.70 4.17
CA TYR A 92 -14.35 4.44 5.18
C TYR A 92 -15.78 3.89 5.20
N PRO A 93 -16.36 3.62 6.38
CA PRO A 93 -17.80 3.76 6.51
C PRO A 93 -18.10 5.26 6.30
N SER A 94 -18.19 5.68 5.03
CA SER A 94 -18.87 6.92 4.70
C SER A 94 -20.26 6.78 5.30
N ALA A 95 -20.68 7.78 6.06
CA ALA A 95 -21.99 7.88 6.68
C ALA A 95 -23.17 7.91 5.67
N ALA A 96 -22.98 7.43 4.44
CA ALA A 96 -23.92 7.44 3.33
C ALA A 96 -24.55 6.07 3.00
N THR A 97 -24.19 4.98 3.69
CA THR A 97 -24.85 3.67 3.49
C THR A 97 -26.09 3.47 4.38
N ILE A 98 -26.47 4.45 5.19
CA ILE A 98 -27.78 4.48 5.88
C ILE A 98 -28.78 5.31 5.05
N MET A 99 -28.93 5.03 3.76
CA MET A 99 -30.02 5.60 2.95
C MET A 99 -30.45 4.64 1.83
N PHE A 100 -30.74 3.38 2.17
CA PHE A 100 -31.68 2.57 1.39
C PHE A 100 -32.44 1.67 2.37
N ALA A 101 -33.34 2.30 3.11
CA ALA A 101 -34.48 1.65 3.74
C ALA A 101 -35.64 2.63 3.61
N ASP A 102 -36.35 2.52 2.49
CA ASP A 102 -37.80 2.71 2.35
C ASP A 102 -38.28 1.74 1.26
#